data_AF-A0A1S8WV12-F1
#
_entry.id   AF-A0A1S8WV12-F1
#
_cell.length_a   1.000
_cell.length_b   1.000
_cell.length_c   1.000
_cell.angle_alpha   90.00
_cell.angle_beta   90.00
_cell.angle_gamma   90.00
#
_symmetry.space_group_name_H-M   'P 1'
#
loop_
_entity.id
_entity.type
_entity.pdbx_description
1 polymer ?
#
loop_
_entity_poly.entity_id
_entity_poly.type
_entity_poly.pdbx_seq_one_letter_code
_entity_poly.pdbx_strand_id
1 'polypeptide(L)'
;VSDDEDDTHPNIDTPSLFRWRHQARLERDAAWKKEKAEFEGKYKVFLQKYNELKKRLNEAQQANSSDLPDLLAEKAKLDVEDREWHEKEEEMKKKERLRPWNIDTICHEGKSKTIINSATLKHEDAATSEASEEAAINRLKDFVKKHNKTIRKFGMFQKPLDSQNFLLEHPFLVCEETANQLVLWCIDLAMEEKYDLMNHVSHQCIVMQFMLELAKSLKCDPRACVRPFFAKFMNPEPEYQKAFDDELSAFRDRIRARAKVRIEEAMMKLEEEEREKRLGPGGLDPVEVFDTLPPALQECFEKKDVEMLKTVLCGMDPKDAEYHMKRCVDSGLWVDNVNKEEDGEEEGKETTGSPAQPGQPTE
;
A
#
# COMPACT_ATOMS: atom_id res chain seq x y z
N VAL A 1 -32.18 -32.74 -9.89
CA VAL A 1 -31.26 -31.93 -10.75
C VAL A 1 -30.79 -32.82 -11.90
N SER A 2 -30.47 -32.33 -13.10
CA SER A 2 -30.10 -33.24 -14.22
C SER A 2 -28.69 -33.82 -14.08
N ASP A 3 -27.81 -33.03 -13.46
CA ASP A 3 -26.41 -33.25 -13.12
C ASP A 3 -26.24 -33.52 -11.61
N ASP A 4 -27.18 -34.27 -11.03
CA ASP A 4 -27.16 -34.64 -9.62
C ASP A 4 -26.08 -35.71 -9.36
N GLU A 5 -24.94 -35.30 -8.78
CA GLU A 5 -23.79 -36.17 -8.50
C GLU A 5 -24.04 -37.21 -7.39
N ASP A 6 -25.06 -36.99 -6.55
CA ASP A 6 -25.44 -37.93 -5.50
C ASP A 6 -26.31 -39.09 -6.03
N ASP A 7 -26.98 -38.92 -7.18
CA ASP A 7 -27.80 -39.95 -7.83
C ASP A 7 -27.04 -40.62 -9.00
N THR A 8 -25.98 -41.33 -8.64
CA THR A 8 -25.09 -42.03 -9.58
C THR A 8 -25.04 -43.53 -9.28
N HIS A 9 -24.54 -44.32 -10.25
CA HIS A 9 -24.41 -45.76 -10.09
C HIS A 9 -23.01 -46.21 -10.54
N PRO A 10 -22.28 -47.06 -9.78
CA PRO A 10 -20.90 -47.44 -10.11
C PRO A 10 -20.70 -48.05 -11.50
N ASN A 11 -21.75 -48.63 -12.09
CA ASN A 11 -21.72 -49.24 -13.42
C ASN A 11 -22.22 -48.33 -14.55
N ILE A 12 -22.58 -47.08 -14.27
CA ILE A 12 -23.10 -46.13 -15.26
C ILE A 12 -22.15 -44.94 -15.37
N ASP A 13 -21.77 -44.62 -16.60
CA ASP A 13 -20.95 -43.45 -16.91
C ASP A 13 -21.73 -42.15 -16.63
N THR A 14 -21.30 -41.41 -15.61
CA THR A 14 -22.02 -40.22 -15.11
C THR A 14 -22.09 -39.06 -16.12
N PRO A 15 -21.05 -38.74 -16.92
CA PRO A 15 -21.12 -37.66 -17.90
C PRO A 15 -22.09 -37.95 -19.06
N SER A 16 -22.27 -39.20 -19.47
CA SER A 16 -23.30 -39.56 -20.46
C SER A 16 -24.69 -39.61 -19.82
N LEU A 17 -24.81 -40.09 -18.59
CA LEU A 17 -26.06 -40.09 -17.83
C LEU A 17 -26.64 -38.68 -17.62
N PHE A 18 -25.83 -37.70 -17.23
CA PHE A 18 -26.29 -36.32 -17.01
C PHE A 18 -26.78 -35.66 -18.31
N ARG A 19 -26.06 -35.89 -19.42
CA ARG A 19 -26.50 -35.43 -20.75
C ARG A 19 -27.82 -36.08 -21.15
N TRP A 20 -27.97 -37.38 -20.90
CA TRP A 20 -29.21 -38.09 -21.17
C TRP A 20 -30.38 -37.59 -20.30
N ARG A 21 -30.17 -37.40 -18.99
CA ARG A 21 -31.16 -36.81 -18.07
C ARG A 21 -31.58 -35.41 -18.51
N HIS A 22 -30.63 -34.58 -18.95
CA HIS A 22 -30.90 -33.25 -19.50
C HIS A 22 -31.74 -33.33 -20.78
N GLN A 23 -31.38 -34.20 -21.72
CA GLN A 23 -32.12 -34.41 -22.97
C GLN A 23 -33.55 -34.90 -22.70
N ALA A 24 -33.72 -35.92 -21.85
CA ALA A 24 -35.03 -36.45 -21.46
C ALA A 24 -35.91 -35.39 -20.77
N ARG A 25 -35.30 -34.46 -20.03
CA ARG A 25 -36.00 -33.30 -19.46
C ARG A 25 -36.48 -32.34 -20.55
N LEU A 26 -35.61 -31.96 -21.49
CA LEU A 26 -35.98 -31.08 -22.61
C LEU A 26 -37.10 -31.69 -23.45
N GLU A 27 -37.07 -33.00 -23.70
CA GLU A 27 -38.11 -33.73 -24.43
C GLU A 27 -39.45 -33.74 -23.69
N ARG A 28 -39.45 -34.02 -22.38
CA ARG A 28 -40.66 -33.91 -21.54
C ARG A 28 -41.21 -32.50 -21.54
N ASP A 29 -40.34 -31.50 -21.46
CA ASP A 29 -40.74 -30.09 -21.44
C ASP A 29 -41.30 -29.62 -22.79
N ALA A 30 -40.75 -30.13 -23.90
CA ALA A 30 -41.26 -29.88 -25.24
C ALA A 30 -42.62 -30.56 -25.48
N ALA A 31 -42.77 -31.83 -25.07
CA ALA A 31 -44.02 -32.56 -25.16
C ALA A 31 -45.13 -31.87 -24.35
N TRP A 32 -44.82 -31.43 -23.12
CA TRP A 32 -45.73 -30.66 -22.28
C TRP A 32 -46.16 -29.34 -22.93
N LYS A 33 -45.20 -28.58 -23.48
CA LYS A 33 -45.51 -27.32 -24.19
C LYS A 33 -46.44 -27.56 -25.38
N LYS A 34 -46.25 -28.66 -26.12
CA LYS A 34 -47.11 -29.04 -27.23
C LYS A 34 -48.52 -29.41 -26.77
N GLU A 35 -48.65 -30.26 -25.75
CA GLU A 35 -49.95 -30.66 -25.17
C GLU A 35 -50.72 -29.44 -24.65
N LYS A 36 -50.04 -28.54 -23.92
CA LYS A 36 -50.63 -27.29 -23.40
C LYS A 36 -51.11 -26.38 -24.53
N ALA A 37 -50.31 -26.19 -25.59
CA ALA A 37 -50.69 -25.38 -26.74
C ALA A 37 -51.89 -25.98 -27.51
N GLU A 38 -51.94 -27.31 -27.69
CA GLU A 38 -53.08 -27.98 -28.32
C GLU A 38 -54.35 -27.87 -27.47
N PHE A 39 -54.24 -28.00 -26.14
CA PHE A 39 -55.34 -27.82 -25.21
C PHE A 39 -55.89 -26.38 -25.26
N GLU A 40 -55.01 -25.37 -25.12
CA GLU A 40 -55.39 -23.96 -25.18
C GLU A 40 -56.03 -23.59 -26.53
N GLY A 41 -55.50 -24.13 -27.63
CA GLY A 41 -56.07 -23.94 -28.96
C GLY A 41 -57.48 -24.50 -29.08
N LYS A 42 -57.71 -25.76 -28.67
CA LYS A 42 -59.03 -26.38 -28.71
C LYS A 42 -60.02 -25.73 -27.75
N TYR A 43 -59.57 -25.39 -26.54
CA TYR A 43 -60.37 -24.71 -25.53
C TYR A 43 -60.82 -23.32 -26.01
N LYS A 44 -59.95 -22.57 -26.70
CA LYS A 44 -60.32 -21.28 -27.30
C LYS A 44 -61.40 -21.42 -28.38
N VAL A 45 -61.32 -22.44 -29.23
CA VAL A 45 -62.35 -22.72 -30.25
C VAL A 45 -63.68 -23.12 -29.59
N PHE A 46 -63.63 -23.94 -28.54
CA PHE A 46 -64.82 -24.31 -27.77
C PHE A 46 -65.46 -23.07 -27.13
N LEU A 47 -64.68 -22.22 -26.49
CA LEU A 47 -65.16 -21.00 -25.84
C LEU A 47 -65.80 -20.02 -26.85
N GLN A 48 -65.27 -19.94 -28.07
CA GLN A 48 -65.89 -19.16 -29.16
C GLN A 48 -67.26 -19.73 -29.53
N LYS A 49 -67.36 -21.05 -29.75
CA LYS A 49 -68.64 -21.72 -30.07
C LYS A 49 -69.67 -21.55 -28.94
N TYR A 50 -69.24 -21.69 -27.69
CA TYR A 50 -70.08 -21.52 -26.52
C TYR A 50 -70.65 -20.09 -26.42
N ASN A 51 -69.80 -19.08 -26.62
CA ASN A 51 -70.21 -17.68 -26.60
C ASN A 51 -71.13 -17.31 -27.78
N GLU A 52 -70.84 -17.83 -28.98
CA GLU A 52 -71.69 -17.64 -30.16
C GLU A 52 -73.08 -18.25 -29.97
N LEU A 53 -73.17 -19.48 -29.44
CA LEU A 53 -74.47 -20.10 -29.15
C LEU A 53 -75.24 -19.32 -28.09
N LYS A 54 -74.55 -18.89 -27.02
CA LYS A 54 -75.18 -18.07 -25.97
C LYS A 54 -75.74 -16.76 -26.52
N LYS A 55 -75.04 -16.13 -27.47
CA LYS A 55 -75.51 -14.93 -28.17
C LYS A 55 -76.74 -15.22 -29.03
N ARG A 56 -76.69 -16.27 -29.86
CA ARG A 56 -77.83 -16.71 -30.69
C ARG A 56 -79.06 -17.08 -29.86
N LEU A 57 -78.86 -17.69 -28.70
CA LEU A 57 -79.94 -18.07 -27.79
C LEU A 57 -80.60 -16.83 -27.15
N ASN A 58 -79.81 -15.83 -26.75
CA ASN A 58 -80.36 -14.55 -26.27
C ASN A 58 -81.14 -13.81 -27.37
N GLU A 59 -80.63 -13.81 -28.61
CA GLU A 59 -81.31 -13.21 -29.77
C GLU A 59 -82.62 -13.95 -30.11
N ALA A 60 -82.62 -15.28 -30.08
CA ALA A 60 -83.81 -16.10 -30.31
C ALA A 60 -84.88 -15.96 -29.21
N GLN A 61 -84.47 -15.80 -27.95
CA GLN A 61 -85.35 -15.50 -26.82
C GLN A 61 -86.02 -14.13 -26.93
N GLN A 62 -85.32 -13.14 -27.49
CA GLN A 62 -85.90 -11.80 -27.74
C GLN A 62 -86.87 -11.79 -28.94
N ALA A 63 -86.66 -12.67 -29.91
CA ALA A 63 -87.44 -12.74 -31.15
C ALA A 63 -88.64 -13.72 -31.11
N ASN A 64 -88.85 -14.48 -30.03
CA ASN A 64 -89.87 -15.55 -29.93
C ASN A 64 -89.87 -16.50 -31.15
N SER A 65 -88.66 -16.89 -31.59
CA SER A 65 -88.46 -17.77 -32.75
C SER A 65 -88.91 -19.22 -32.47
N SER A 66 -89.38 -19.91 -33.50
CA SER A 66 -89.71 -21.35 -33.48
C SER A 66 -88.50 -22.26 -33.23
N ASP A 67 -87.28 -21.75 -33.40
CA ASP A 67 -86.02 -22.52 -33.28
C ASP A 67 -85.48 -22.58 -31.83
N LEU A 68 -86.23 -22.02 -30.86
CA LEU A 68 -85.87 -22.02 -29.44
C LEU A 68 -85.60 -23.42 -28.85
N PRO A 69 -86.41 -24.45 -29.13
CA PRO A 69 -86.20 -25.79 -28.60
C PRO A 69 -84.89 -26.41 -29.09
N ASP A 70 -84.52 -26.17 -30.35
CA ASP A 70 -83.31 -26.71 -30.97
C ASP A 70 -82.05 -26.04 -30.40
N LEU A 71 -82.08 -24.72 -30.21
CA LEU A 71 -80.98 -23.98 -29.56
C LEU A 71 -80.81 -24.33 -28.08
N LEU A 72 -81.91 -24.63 -27.37
CA LEU A 72 -81.85 -25.12 -25.99
C LEU A 72 -81.26 -26.53 -25.90
N ALA A 73 -81.59 -27.41 -26.85
CA ALA A 73 -81.00 -28.74 -26.95
C ALA A 73 -79.51 -28.67 -27.31
N GLU A 74 -79.10 -27.76 -28.18
CA GLU A 74 -77.70 -27.52 -28.53
C GLU A 74 -76.90 -26.94 -27.35
N LYS A 75 -77.52 -26.05 -26.56
CA LYS A 75 -76.92 -25.53 -25.33
C LYS A 75 -76.73 -26.63 -24.29
N ALA A 76 -77.72 -27.50 -24.10
CA ALA A 76 -77.60 -28.62 -23.16
C ALA A 76 -76.45 -29.57 -23.54
N LYS A 77 -76.18 -29.76 -24.85
CA LYS A 77 -75.02 -30.53 -25.32
C LYS A 77 -73.70 -29.80 -25.04
N LEU A 78 -73.63 -28.50 -25.32
CA LEU A 78 -72.44 -27.70 -25.03
C LEU A 78 -72.16 -27.53 -23.53
N ASP A 79 -73.18 -27.52 -22.67
CA ASP A 79 -73.02 -27.48 -21.20
C ASP A 79 -72.45 -28.82 -20.65
N VAL A 80 -72.68 -29.94 -21.36
CA VAL A 80 -72.02 -31.22 -21.06
C VAL A 80 -70.56 -31.18 -21.51
N GLU A 81 -70.30 -30.69 -22.73
CA GLU A 81 -68.93 -30.50 -23.22
C GLU A 81 -68.12 -29.52 -22.35
N ASP A 82 -68.74 -28.46 -21.83
CA ASP A 82 -68.10 -27.48 -20.92
C ASP A 82 -67.61 -28.13 -19.62
N ARG A 83 -68.41 -29.06 -19.08
CA ARG A 83 -68.02 -29.83 -17.90
C ARG A 83 -66.81 -30.73 -18.18
N GLU A 84 -66.78 -31.38 -19.33
CA GLU A 84 -65.63 -32.18 -19.77
C GLU A 84 -64.38 -31.31 -19.99
N TRP A 85 -64.55 -30.07 -20.47
CA TRP A 85 -63.44 -29.11 -20.61
C TRP A 85 -62.91 -28.66 -19.26
N HIS A 86 -63.78 -28.39 -18.28
CA HIS A 86 -63.36 -28.08 -16.91
C HIS A 86 -62.61 -29.24 -16.25
N GLU A 87 -63.05 -30.49 -16.45
CA GLU A 87 -62.30 -31.66 -15.95
C GLU A 87 -60.91 -31.74 -16.58
N LYS A 88 -60.79 -31.54 -17.90
CA LYS A 88 -59.50 -31.51 -18.61
C LYS A 88 -58.62 -30.34 -18.16
N GLU A 89 -59.20 -29.18 -17.86
CA GLU A 89 -58.48 -28.02 -17.35
C GLU A 89 -57.88 -28.31 -15.96
N GLU A 90 -58.65 -28.93 -15.07
CA GLU A 90 -58.19 -29.33 -13.75
C GLU A 90 -57.12 -30.43 -13.82
N GLU A 91 -57.20 -31.36 -14.78
CA GLU A 91 -56.13 -32.31 -15.06
C GLU A 91 -54.85 -31.61 -15.52
N MET A 92 -54.94 -30.61 -16.40
CA MET A 92 -53.78 -29.83 -16.84
C MET A 92 -53.15 -29.03 -15.69
N LYS A 93 -53.95 -28.40 -14.83
CA LYS A 93 -53.46 -27.72 -13.62
C LYS A 93 -52.78 -28.68 -12.65
N LYS A 94 -53.32 -29.89 -12.47
CA LYS A 94 -52.69 -30.93 -11.66
C LYS A 94 -51.33 -31.35 -12.23
N LYS A 95 -51.24 -31.56 -13.55
CA LYS A 95 -49.97 -31.87 -14.23
C LYS A 95 -48.95 -30.74 -14.10
N GLU A 96 -49.38 -29.48 -14.19
CA GLU A 96 -48.51 -28.31 -13.98
C GLU A 96 -47.99 -28.23 -12.53
N ARG A 97 -48.85 -28.47 -11.54
CA ARG A 97 -48.49 -28.47 -10.12
C ARG A 97 -47.54 -29.62 -9.73
N LEU A 98 -47.71 -30.80 -10.35
CA LEU A 98 -46.86 -31.97 -10.10
C LEU A 98 -45.56 -31.94 -10.91
N ARG A 99 -45.36 -30.92 -11.75
CA ARG A 99 -44.18 -30.83 -12.60
C ARG A 99 -42.92 -30.66 -11.75
N PRO A 100 -41.86 -31.45 -12.00
CA PRO A 100 -40.63 -31.32 -11.23
C PRO A 100 -39.99 -29.93 -11.38
N TRP A 101 -39.55 -29.37 -10.25
CA TRP A 101 -38.77 -28.15 -10.23
C TRP A 101 -37.40 -28.36 -10.87
N ASN A 102 -37.01 -27.42 -11.73
CA ASN A 102 -35.75 -27.38 -12.46
C ASN A 102 -35.29 -25.92 -12.64
N ILE A 103 -34.08 -25.70 -13.17
CA ILE A 103 -33.50 -24.35 -13.32
C ILE A 103 -34.45 -23.41 -14.08
N ASP A 104 -35.15 -23.92 -15.10
CA ASP A 104 -36.06 -23.14 -15.96
C ASP A 104 -37.44 -22.85 -15.31
N THR A 105 -37.78 -23.52 -14.21
CA THR A 105 -39.06 -23.35 -13.49
C THR A 105 -38.89 -22.67 -12.13
N ILE A 106 -37.72 -22.81 -11.51
CA ILE A 106 -37.41 -22.23 -10.21
C ILE A 106 -37.16 -20.72 -10.32
N CYS A 107 -36.41 -20.29 -11.34
CA CYS A 107 -36.11 -18.88 -11.52
C CYS A 107 -35.89 -18.48 -12.98
N HIS A 108 -35.81 -17.18 -13.20
CA HIS A 108 -35.42 -16.54 -14.44
C HIS A 108 -34.30 -15.54 -14.17
N GLU A 109 -33.44 -15.32 -15.15
CA GLU A 109 -32.32 -14.38 -15.05
C GLU A 109 -32.85 -12.95 -14.82
N GLY A 110 -32.69 -12.43 -13.59
CA GLY A 110 -33.16 -11.10 -13.22
C GLY A 110 -32.18 -9.98 -13.63
N LYS A 111 -30.87 -10.23 -13.49
CA LYS A 111 -29.81 -9.30 -13.89
C LYS A 111 -28.50 -10.05 -14.08
N SER A 112 -27.81 -9.77 -15.18
CA SER A 112 -26.43 -10.22 -15.41
C SER A 112 -25.56 -9.03 -15.75
N LYS A 113 -24.44 -8.90 -15.02
CA LYS A 113 -23.46 -7.83 -15.21
C LYS A 113 -22.05 -8.41 -15.05
N THR A 114 -21.30 -8.36 -16.13
CA THR A 114 -19.88 -8.71 -16.14
C THR A 114 -19.04 -7.44 -16.06
N ILE A 115 -18.02 -7.45 -15.20
CA ILE A 115 -17.05 -6.36 -15.09
C ILE A 115 -15.66 -6.96 -15.30
N ILE A 116 -14.96 -6.48 -16.33
CA ILE A 116 -13.58 -6.86 -16.61
C ILE A 116 -12.70 -5.65 -16.27
N ASN A 117 -11.75 -5.83 -15.36
CA ASN A 117 -10.83 -4.77 -14.98
C ASN A 117 -9.64 -4.69 -15.96
N SER A 118 -9.87 -4.14 -17.14
CA SER A 118 -8.85 -4.01 -18.19
C SER A 118 -7.89 -2.84 -17.98
N ALA A 119 -8.28 -1.82 -17.21
CA ALA A 119 -7.47 -0.63 -16.98
C ALA A 119 -6.27 -0.87 -16.05
N THR A 120 -6.41 -1.75 -15.04
CA THR A 120 -5.32 -2.09 -14.10
C THR A 120 -4.25 -3.01 -14.68
N LEU A 121 -4.41 -3.46 -15.94
CA LEU A 121 -3.42 -4.29 -16.64
C LEU A 121 -2.35 -3.46 -17.36
N LYS A 122 -2.56 -2.15 -17.48
CA LYS A 122 -1.54 -1.25 -18.03
C LYS A 122 -0.54 -0.95 -16.91
N HIS A 123 0.65 -1.53 -17.01
CA HIS A 123 1.80 -1.07 -16.25
C HIS A 123 2.08 0.36 -16.73
N GLU A 124 1.78 1.37 -15.90
CA GLU A 124 2.27 2.71 -16.15
C GLU A 124 3.78 2.68 -15.89
N ASP A 125 4.57 2.74 -16.97
CA ASP A 125 6.00 3.02 -16.86
C ASP A 125 6.15 4.38 -16.16
N ALA A 126 6.91 4.39 -15.05
CA ALA A 126 7.12 5.58 -14.26
C ALA A 126 7.71 6.69 -15.15
N ALA A 127 6.91 7.72 -15.41
CA ALA A 127 7.32 8.88 -16.19
C ALA A 127 8.50 9.59 -15.51
N THR A 128 9.63 9.62 -16.21
CA THR A 128 10.84 10.37 -15.86
C THR A 128 10.59 11.87 -16.07
N SER A 129 10.29 12.61 -15.00
CA SER A 129 10.37 14.07 -14.97
C SER A 129 10.91 14.52 -13.61
N GLU A 130 11.55 15.69 -13.51
CA GLU A 130 12.08 16.21 -12.24
C GLU A 130 10.98 16.45 -11.17
N ALA A 131 9.73 16.71 -11.61
CA ALA A 131 8.56 16.72 -10.73
C ALA A 131 8.25 15.35 -10.08
N SER A 132 8.81 14.27 -10.64
CA SER A 132 8.71 12.90 -10.13
C SER A 132 9.60 12.67 -8.90
N GLU A 133 10.75 13.36 -8.77
CA GLU A 133 11.69 13.14 -7.66
C GLU A 133 11.20 13.75 -6.35
N GLU A 134 10.71 15.00 -6.38
CA GLU A 134 10.09 15.62 -5.21
C GLU A 134 8.81 14.87 -4.81
N ALA A 135 8.03 14.41 -5.79
CA ALA A 135 6.86 13.57 -5.54
C ALA A 135 7.25 12.23 -4.92
N ALA A 136 8.35 11.60 -5.36
CA ALA A 136 8.89 10.37 -4.78
C ALA A 136 9.37 10.59 -3.35
N ILE A 137 10.03 11.70 -3.05
CA ILE A 137 10.47 12.05 -1.69
C ILE A 137 9.26 12.28 -0.77
N ASN A 138 8.24 13.00 -1.22
CA ASN A 138 7.02 13.21 -0.43
C ASN A 138 6.24 11.92 -0.23
N ARG A 139 6.15 11.08 -1.27
CA ARG A 139 5.57 9.74 -1.19
C ARG A 139 6.32 8.85 -0.20
N LEU A 140 7.66 8.88 -0.20
CA LEU A 140 8.48 8.18 0.79
C LEU A 140 8.18 8.68 2.20
N LYS A 141 8.16 10.01 2.43
CA LYS A 141 7.87 10.59 3.75
C LYS A 141 6.49 10.15 4.27
N ASP A 142 5.46 10.20 3.43
CA ASP A 142 4.10 9.83 3.83
C ASP A 142 3.94 8.32 4.04
N PHE A 143 4.56 7.51 3.18
CA PHE A 143 4.58 6.06 3.31
C PHE A 143 5.28 5.63 4.60
N VAL A 144 6.46 6.19 4.86
CA VAL A 144 7.23 5.91 6.07
C VAL A 144 6.47 6.34 7.31
N LYS A 145 5.82 7.52 7.32
CA LYS A 145 4.99 7.95 8.46
C LYS A 145 3.87 6.96 8.77
N LYS A 146 3.20 6.42 7.74
CA LYS A 146 2.08 5.47 7.90
C LYS A 146 2.53 4.06 8.27
N HIS A 147 3.64 3.59 7.70
CA HIS A 147 4.05 2.19 7.74
C HIS A 147 5.39 1.94 8.45
N ASN A 148 5.95 2.91 9.17
CA ASN A 148 7.26 2.77 9.83
C ASN A 148 7.34 1.51 10.70
N LYS A 149 6.32 1.28 11.54
CA LYS A 149 6.28 0.13 12.46
C LYS A 149 6.28 -1.19 11.71
N THR A 150 5.53 -1.29 10.62
CA THR A 150 5.48 -2.50 9.77
C THR A 150 6.78 -2.72 9.01
N ILE A 151 7.43 -1.65 8.52
CA ILE A 151 8.74 -1.73 7.86
C ILE A 151 9.82 -2.21 8.85
N ARG A 152 9.85 -1.65 10.06
CA ARG A 152 10.77 -2.08 11.11
C ARG A 152 10.53 -3.54 11.50
N LYS A 153 9.27 -3.95 11.65
CA LYS A 153 8.92 -5.35 11.92
C LYS A 153 9.44 -6.28 10.83
N PHE A 154 9.32 -5.89 9.56
CA PHE A 154 9.89 -6.65 8.45
C PHE A 154 11.42 -6.79 8.56
N GLY A 155 12.12 -5.68 8.85
CA GLY A 155 13.58 -5.69 9.01
C GLY A 155 14.09 -6.54 10.18
N MET A 156 13.22 -6.94 11.11
CA MET A 156 13.57 -7.82 12.24
C MET A 156 13.39 -9.31 11.94
N PHE A 157 12.82 -9.71 10.80
CA PHE A 157 12.72 -11.13 10.46
C PHE A 157 14.08 -11.71 10.03
N GLN A 158 14.20 -13.04 10.17
CA GLN A 158 15.39 -13.78 9.76
C GLN A 158 15.01 -14.99 8.91
N LYS A 159 14.00 -15.75 9.36
CA LYS A 159 13.52 -16.94 8.66
C LYS A 159 12.81 -16.52 7.37
N PRO A 160 13.15 -17.10 6.21
CA PRO A 160 12.57 -16.63 4.95
C PRO A 160 11.07 -16.91 4.85
N LEU A 161 10.56 -17.94 5.53
CA LEU A 161 9.12 -18.25 5.55
C LEU A 161 8.32 -17.18 6.32
N ASP A 162 8.87 -16.68 7.42
CA ASP A 162 8.25 -15.62 8.21
C ASP A 162 8.24 -14.31 7.42
N SER A 163 9.36 -13.97 6.76
CA SER A 163 9.44 -12.83 5.84
C SER A 163 8.44 -12.96 4.68
N GLN A 164 8.29 -14.15 4.09
CA GLN A 164 7.35 -14.41 3.01
C GLN A 164 5.90 -14.21 3.45
N ASN A 165 5.49 -14.83 4.55
CA ASN A 165 4.11 -14.73 5.06
C ASN A 165 3.77 -13.29 5.42
N PHE A 166 4.71 -12.57 6.05
CA PHE A 166 4.52 -11.17 6.40
C PHE A 166 4.34 -10.26 5.18
N LEU A 167 5.10 -10.49 4.10
CA LEU A 167 4.96 -9.74 2.86
C LEU A 167 3.67 -10.09 2.10
N LEU A 168 3.16 -11.32 2.25
CA LEU A 168 1.85 -11.71 1.71
C LEU A 168 0.68 -11.09 2.47
N GLU A 169 0.79 -10.96 3.79
CA GLU A 169 -0.17 -10.24 4.63
C GLU A 169 -0.12 -8.72 4.40
N HIS A 170 1.06 -8.19 4.06
CA HIS A 170 1.30 -6.77 3.80
C HIS A 170 1.94 -6.50 2.43
N PRO A 171 1.21 -6.72 1.31
CA PRO A 171 1.77 -6.57 -0.03
C PRO A 171 2.29 -5.16 -0.35
N PHE A 172 1.73 -4.14 0.31
CA PHE A 172 2.16 -2.75 0.11
C PHE A 172 3.61 -2.48 0.56
N LEU A 173 4.20 -3.35 1.39
CA LEU A 173 5.60 -3.24 1.81
C LEU A 173 6.58 -3.58 0.68
N VAL A 174 6.14 -4.33 -0.34
CA VAL A 174 6.98 -4.72 -1.46
C VAL A 174 7.06 -3.54 -2.45
N CYS A 175 7.93 -2.59 -2.15
CA CYS A 175 8.15 -1.38 -2.92
C CYS A 175 9.54 -0.77 -2.68
N GLU A 176 9.97 0.13 -3.56
CA GLU A 176 11.28 0.78 -3.47
C GLU A 176 11.41 1.65 -2.21
N GLU A 177 10.32 2.24 -1.75
CA GLU A 177 10.28 3.07 -0.55
C GLU A 177 10.63 2.29 0.72
N THR A 178 10.18 1.04 0.82
CA THR A 178 10.54 0.16 1.94
C THR A 178 12.03 -0.15 1.92
N ALA A 179 12.60 -0.47 0.75
CA ALA A 179 14.04 -0.71 0.62
C ALA A 179 14.84 0.52 1.05
N ASN A 180 14.47 1.71 0.57
CA ASN A 180 15.12 2.98 0.92
C ASN A 180 15.05 3.27 2.42
N GLN A 181 13.89 3.03 3.05
CA GLN A 181 13.74 3.21 4.49
C GLN A 181 14.59 2.23 5.31
N LEU A 182 14.75 0.99 4.86
CA LEU A 182 15.63 0.01 5.51
C LEU A 182 17.11 0.41 5.39
N VAL A 183 17.53 0.95 4.24
CA VAL A 183 18.90 1.50 4.06
C VAL A 183 19.15 2.64 5.05
N LEU A 184 18.22 3.61 5.15
CA LEU A 184 18.34 4.72 6.09
C LEU A 184 18.44 4.22 7.54
N TRP A 185 17.59 3.24 7.90
CA TRP A 185 17.66 2.66 9.24
C TRP A 185 18.98 1.94 9.50
N CYS A 186 19.57 1.27 8.52
CA CYS A 186 20.91 0.68 8.67
C CYS A 186 21.99 1.74 8.91
N ILE A 187 21.91 2.91 8.26
CA ILE A 187 22.83 4.03 8.48
C ILE A 187 22.66 4.58 9.90
N ASP A 188 21.43 4.80 10.35
CA ASP A 188 21.13 5.27 11.71
C ASP A 188 21.71 4.31 12.77
N LEU A 189 21.53 2.99 12.57
CA LEU A 189 22.09 1.98 13.46
C LEU A 189 23.62 1.96 13.46
N ALA A 190 24.25 2.23 12.31
CA ALA A 190 25.71 2.31 12.22
C ALA A 190 26.27 3.57 12.89
N MET A 191 25.54 4.69 12.85
CA MET A 191 25.89 5.91 13.61
C MET A 191 25.71 5.73 15.12
N GLU A 192 24.72 4.94 15.54
CA GLU A 192 24.51 4.55 16.95
C GLU A 192 25.45 3.41 17.41
N GLU A 193 26.42 2.99 16.60
CA GLU A 193 27.37 1.88 16.87
C GLU A 193 26.70 0.51 17.11
N LYS A 194 25.43 0.34 16.72
CA LYS A 194 24.66 -0.92 16.85
C LYS A 194 24.89 -1.86 15.65
N TYR A 195 26.13 -2.33 15.49
CA TYR A 195 26.52 -3.11 14.32
C TYR A 195 25.83 -4.48 14.19
N ASP A 196 25.51 -5.15 15.31
CA ASP A 196 24.82 -6.45 15.26
C ASP A 196 23.41 -6.32 14.71
N LEU A 197 22.67 -5.30 15.18
CA LEU A 197 21.33 -5.01 14.68
C LEU A 197 21.38 -4.51 13.22
N MET A 198 22.38 -3.71 12.87
CA MET A 198 22.60 -3.31 11.48
C MET A 198 22.82 -4.52 10.57
N ASN A 199 23.65 -5.49 10.98
CA ASN A 199 23.90 -6.71 10.21
C ASN A 199 22.64 -7.55 10.00
N HIS A 200 21.73 -7.55 10.98
CA HIS A 200 20.43 -8.22 10.91
C HIS A 200 19.49 -7.52 9.93
N VAL A 201 19.31 -6.21 10.08
CA VAL A 201 18.43 -5.42 9.21
C VAL A 201 18.95 -5.37 7.78
N SER A 202 20.28 -5.35 7.58
CA SER A 202 20.90 -5.33 6.26
C SER A 202 20.53 -6.56 5.42
N HIS A 203 20.37 -7.72 6.06
CA HIS A 203 19.94 -8.94 5.36
C HIS A 203 18.55 -8.76 4.73
N GLN A 204 17.57 -8.27 5.52
CA GLN A 204 16.22 -8.01 5.01
C GLN A 204 16.17 -6.89 3.97
N CYS A 205 17.08 -5.90 4.07
CA CYS A 205 17.24 -4.87 3.06
C CYS A 205 17.65 -5.45 1.69
N ILE A 206 18.65 -6.34 1.67
CA ILE A 206 19.09 -7.00 0.43
C ILE A 206 18.02 -7.95 -0.11
N VAL A 207 17.31 -8.69 0.76
CA VAL A 207 16.15 -9.50 0.36
C VAL A 207 15.12 -8.65 -0.40
N MET A 208 14.78 -7.47 0.12
CA MET A 208 13.84 -6.56 -0.56
C MET A 208 14.41 -6.05 -1.89
N GLN A 209 15.69 -5.67 -1.96
CA GLN A 209 16.34 -5.20 -3.19
C GLN A 209 16.37 -6.27 -4.28
N PHE A 210 16.79 -7.50 -3.95
CA PHE A 210 16.83 -8.61 -4.90
C PHE A 210 15.43 -8.99 -5.41
N MET A 211 14.40 -8.88 -4.56
CA MET A 211 13.02 -9.10 -4.98
C MET A 211 12.54 -8.02 -5.96
N LEU A 212 12.90 -6.74 -5.73
CA LEU A 212 12.61 -5.64 -6.66
C LEU A 212 13.39 -5.80 -7.98
N GLU A 213 14.64 -6.26 -7.92
CA GLU A 213 15.45 -6.54 -9.10
C GLU A 213 14.89 -7.69 -9.93
N LEU A 214 14.51 -8.81 -9.28
CA LEU A 214 13.83 -9.93 -9.94
C LEU A 214 12.55 -9.46 -10.63
N ALA A 215 11.80 -8.57 -9.99
CA ALA A 215 10.58 -8.02 -10.56
C ALA A 215 10.84 -7.17 -11.81
N LYS A 216 11.89 -6.34 -11.78
CA LYS A 216 12.37 -5.58 -12.94
C LYS A 216 12.80 -6.51 -14.08
N SER A 217 13.55 -7.58 -13.79
CA SER A 217 13.95 -8.57 -14.80
C SER A 217 12.76 -9.29 -15.44
N LEU A 218 11.75 -9.63 -14.64
CA LEU A 218 10.54 -10.32 -15.10
C LEU A 218 9.47 -9.38 -15.68
N LYS A 219 9.67 -8.06 -15.60
CA LYS A 219 8.69 -7.03 -15.98
C LYS A 219 7.32 -7.28 -15.31
N CYS A 220 7.34 -7.73 -14.06
CA CYS A 220 6.17 -7.96 -13.22
C CYS A 220 6.08 -6.88 -12.13
N ASP A 221 4.88 -6.71 -11.57
CA ASP A 221 4.75 -6.01 -10.28
C ASP A 221 5.54 -6.80 -9.21
N PRO A 222 6.43 -6.16 -8.44
CA PRO A 222 7.17 -6.79 -7.34
C PRO A 222 6.31 -7.62 -6.39
N ARG A 223 5.07 -7.20 -6.14
CA ARG A 223 4.10 -7.87 -5.25
C ARG A 223 3.69 -9.24 -5.76
N ALA A 224 3.64 -9.43 -7.07
CA ALA A 224 3.35 -10.74 -7.68
C ALA A 224 4.53 -11.70 -7.58
N CYS A 225 5.74 -11.16 -7.43
CA CYS A 225 6.99 -11.89 -7.52
C CYS A 225 7.54 -12.34 -6.14
N VAL A 226 6.82 -12.07 -5.04
CA VAL A 226 7.13 -12.52 -3.66
C VAL A 226 7.24 -14.05 -3.55
N ARG A 227 6.20 -14.79 -3.96
CA ARG A 227 6.22 -16.26 -3.82
C ARG A 227 7.30 -16.93 -4.68
N PRO A 228 7.46 -16.56 -5.97
CA PRO A 228 8.55 -17.09 -6.80
C PRO A 228 9.93 -16.78 -6.24
N PHE A 229 10.14 -15.57 -5.69
CA PHE A 229 11.41 -15.19 -5.07
C PHE A 229 11.76 -16.12 -3.90
N PHE A 230 10.86 -16.26 -2.91
CA PHE A 230 11.14 -17.07 -1.73
C PHE A 230 11.23 -18.58 -2.04
N ALA A 231 10.56 -19.07 -3.09
CA ALA A 231 10.73 -20.45 -3.55
C ALA A 231 12.18 -20.72 -4.02
N LYS A 232 12.79 -19.76 -4.72
CA LYS A 232 14.21 -19.83 -5.12
C LYS A 232 15.15 -19.56 -3.95
N PHE A 233 14.77 -18.67 -3.04
CA PHE A 233 15.57 -18.32 -1.86
C PHE A 233 15.70 -19.48 -0.87
N MET A 234 14.69 -20.34 -0.75
CA MET A 234 14.73 -21.52 0.13
C MET A 234 15.60 -22.65 -0.42
N ASN A 235 15.69 -22.80 -1.73
CA ASN A 235 16.54 -23.77 -2.42
C ASN A 235 17.46 -23.04 -3.41
N PRO A 236 18.43 -22.25 -2.91
CA PRO A 236 19.26 -21.44 -3.76
C PRO A 236 20.30 -22.28 -4.52
N GLU A 237 20.58 -21.90 -5.76
CA GLU A 237 21.77 -22.40 -6.46
C GLU A 237 23.02 -21.83 -5.76
N PRO A 238 24.12 -22.60 -5.67
CA PRO A 238 25.32 -22.16 -4.95
C PRO A 238 25.89 -20.83 -5.45
N GLU A 239 25.79 -20.58 -6.76
CA GLU A 239 26.22 -19.33 -7.40
C GLU A 239 25.35 -18.15 -6.98
N TYR A 240 24.03 -18.36 -6.87
CA TYR A 240 23.08 -17.34 -6.41
C TYR A 240 23.30 -16.99 -4.95
N GLN A 241 23.54 -17.98 -4.09
CA GLN A 241 23.83 -17.75 -2.68
C GLN A 241 25.14 -16.96 -2.50
N LYS A 242 26.18 -17.30 -3.28
CA LYS A 242 27.44 -16.57 -3.24
C LYS A 242 27.26 -15.12 -3.68
N ALA A 243 26.53 -14.87 -4.78
CA ALA A 243 26.25 -13.51 -5.24
C ALA A 243 25.47 -12.70 -4.19
N PHE A 244 24.51 -13.32 -3.51
CA PHE A 244 23.76 -12.71 -2.42
C PHE A 244 24.66 -12.33 -1.23
N ASP A 245 25.54 -13.24 -0.80
CA ASP A 245 26.46 -13.01 0.32
C ASP A 245 27.51 -11.93 -0.01
N ASP A 246 28.03 -11.93 -1.23
CA ASP A 246 28.97 -10.93 -1.74
C ASP A 246 28.32 -9.53 -1.76
N GLU A 247 27.10 -9.40 -2.27
CA GLU A 247 26.33 -8.14 -2.26
C GLU A 247 25.98 -7.68 -0.84
N LEU A 248 25.63 -8.62 0.05
CA LEU A 248 25.34 -8.31 1.45
C LEU A 248 26.59 -7.78 2.17
N SER A 249 27.77 -8.36 1.92
CA SER A 249 29.03 -7.87 2.46
C SER A 249 29.35 -6.47 1.93
N ALA A 250 29.30 -6.29 0.60
CA ALA A 250 29.55 -5.00 -0.03
C ALA A 250 28.58 -3.92 0.47
N PHE A 251 27.31 -4.25 0.67
CA PHE A 251 26.31 -3.34 1.21
C PHE A 251 26.61 -2.92 2.65
N ARG A 252 27.01 -3.85 3.52
CA ARG A 252 27.42 -3.54 4.90
C ARG A 252 28.62 -2.59 4.92
N ASP A 253 29.60 -2.79 4.04
CA ASP A 253 30.76 -1.91 3.95
C ASP A 253 30.40 -0.52 3.44
N ARG A 254 29.50 -0.42 2.44
CA ARG A 254 28.94 0.86 1.98
C ARG A 254 28.22 1.61 3.10
N ILE A 255 27.44 0.92 3.93
CA ILE A 255 26.74 1.54 5.07
C ILE A 255 27.74 2.07 6.09
N ARG A 256 28.77 1.29 6.46
CA ARG A 256 29.80 1.73 7.40
C ARG A 256 30.57 2.94 6.88
N ALA A 257 30.96 2.93 5.61
CA ALA A 257 31.62 4.06 4.98
C ALA A 257 30.73 5.31 5.00
N ARG A 258 29.44 5.16 4.66
CA ARG A 258 28.49 6.27 4.66
C ARG A 258 28.19 6.80 6.07
N ALA A 259 28.17 5.94 7.09
CA ALA A 259 28.02 6.36 8.47
C ALA A 259 29.23 7.19 8.94
N LYS A 260 30.46 6.76 8.60
CA LYS A 260 31.68 7.53 8.90
C LYS A 260 31.66 8.93 8.27
N VAL A 261 31.32 9.02 6.98
CA VAL A 261 31.20 10.31 6.28
C VAL A 261 30.17 11.22 6.96
N ARG A 262 29.01 10.69 7.37
CA ARG A 262 28.00 11.50 8.08
C ARG A 262 28.44 11.95 9.48
N ILE A 263 29.21 11.12 10.18
CA ILE A 263 29.80 11.49 11.47
C ILE A 263 30.86 12.60 11.27
N GLU A 264 31.74 12.45 10.28
CA GLU A 264 32.74 13.46 9.92
C GLU A 264 32.10 14.79 9.51
N GLU A 265 31.05 14.77 8.68
CA GLU A 265 30.26 15.95 8.33
C GLU A 265 29.61 16.61 9.55
N ALA A 266 29.11 15.82 10.51
CA ALA A 266 28.52 16.35 11.73
C ALA A 266 29.59 16.95 12.66
N MET A 267 30.77 16.34 12.73
CA MET A 267 31.92 16.87 13.48
C MET A 267 32.43 18.18 12.88
N MET A 268 32.61 18.26 11.55
CA MET A 268 33.04 19.50 10.89
C MET A 268 32.05 20.64 11.13
N LYS A 269 30.74 20.39 11.10
CA LYS A 269 29.74 21.42 11.39
C LYS A 269 29.80 21.89 12.85
N LEU A 270 30.03 21.00 13.79
CA LEU A 270 30.24 21.37 15.19
C LEU A 270 31.52 22.19 15.37
N GLU A 271 32.59 21.83 14.68
CA GLU A 271 33.85 22.59 14.67
C GLU A 271 33.66 23.98 14.05
N GLU A 272 32.89 24.10 12.96
CA GLU A 272 32.53 25.38 12.35
C GLU A 272 31.66 26.24 13.27
N GLU A 273 30.66 25.68 13.94
CA GLU A 273 29.84 26.39 14.93
C GLU A 273 30.66 26.82 16.16
N GLU A 274 31.61 26.00 16.60
CA GLU A 274 32.55 26.39 17.66
C GLU A 274 33.50 27.47 17.19
N ARG A 275 33.98 27.40 15.94
CA ARG A 275 34.81 28.43 15.32
C ARG A 275 34.06 29.75 15.26
N GLU A 276 32.80 29.75 14.81
CA GLU A 276 31.94 30.94 14.78
C GLU A 276 31.74 31.56 16.17
N LYS A 277 31.54 30.73 17.20
CA LYS A 277 31.42 31.20 18.60
C LYS A 277 32.73 31.75 19.17
N ARG A 278 33.88 31.38 18.60
CA ARG A 278 35.22 31.86 19.00
C ARG A 278 35.68 33.07 18.20
N LEU A 279 34.95 33.50 17.17
CA LEU A 279 35.33 34.66 16.35
C LEU A 279 35.36 35.93 17.20
N GLY A 280 36.43 36.70 17.06
CA GLY A 280 36.59 38.02 17.69
C GLY A 280 35.69 39.09 17.05
N PRO A 281 35.72 40.33 17.59
CA PRO A 281 34.84 41.44 17.19
C PRO A 281 34.93 41.82 15.71
N GLY A 282 36.02 41.46 15.02
CA GLY A 282 36.24 41.67 13.58
C GLY A 282 36.08 40.39 12.73
N GLY A 283 35.53 39.31 13.28
CA GLY A 283 35.27 38.06 12.54
C GLY A 283 36.51 37.22 12.24
N LEU A 284 37.61 37.43 12.98
CA LEU A 284 38.82 36.62 12.91
C LEU A 284 38.92 35.70 14.13
N ASP A 285 39.39 34.46 13.91
CA ASP A 285 39.62 33.50 14.98
C ASP A 285 40.93 33.85 15.73
N PRO A 286 40.90 34.06 17.07
CA PRO A 286 42.08 34.30 17.89
C PRO A 286 43.17 33.23 17.72
N VAL A 287 42.82 31.97 17.52
CA VAL A 287 43.78 30.86 17.39
C VAL A 287 44.48 30.91 16.04
N GLU A 288 43.73 31.12 14.95
CA GLU A 288 44.30 31.25 13.60
C GLU A 288 45.19 32.49 13.47
N VAL A 289 44.78 33.61 14.11
CA VAL A 289 45.61 34.81 14.13
C VAL A 289 46.87 34.56 14.94
N PHE A 290 46.80 33.94 16.12
CA PHE A 290 47.97 33.63 16.92
C PHE A 290 48.98 32.74 16.18
N ASP A 291 48.53 31.66 15.54
CA ASP A 291 49.40 30.73 14.80
C ASP A 291 50.07 31.35 13.56
N THR A 292 49.48 32.42 13.01
CA THR A 292 50.00 33.13 11.83
C THR A 292 50.79 34.39 12.18
N LEU A 293 50.93 34.73 13.47
CA LEU A 293 51.77 35.84 13.92
C LEU A 293 53.27 35.47 13.85
N PRO A 294 54.16 36.45 13.62
CA PRO A 294 55.60 36.26 13.77
C PRO A 294 55.97 35.69 15.16
N PRO A 295 56.98 34.80 15.26
CA PRO A 295 57.38 34.18 16.54
C PRO A 295 57.71 35.22 17.62
N ALA A 296 58.31 36.35 17.24
CA ALA A 296 58.61 37.44 18.16
C ALA A 296 57.34 38.09 18.76
N LEU A 297 56.23 38.15 18.01
CA LEU A 297 54.94 38.64 18.50
C LEU A 297 54.19 37.55 19.29
N GLN A 298 54.26 36.29 18.86
CA GLN A 298 53.71 35.14 19.62
C GLN A 298 54.29 35.09 21.04
N GLU A 299 55.62 35.22 21.18
CA GLU A 299 56.29 35.26 22.49
C GLU A 299 55.85 36.44 23.36
N CYS A 300 55.52 37.61 22.76
CA CYS A 300 55.02 38.77 23.49
C CYS A 300 53.64 38.49 24.11
N PHE A 301 52.76 37.80 23.37
CA PHE A 301 51.42 37.42 23.83
C PHE A 301 51.47 36.24 24.83
N GLU A 302 52.40 35.29 24.68
CA GLU A 302 52.63 34.21 25.65
C GLU A 302 53.12 34.72 26.99
N LYS A 303 54.08 35.66 26.97
CA LYS A 303 54.67 36.26 28.19
C LYS A 303 53.81 37.38 28.78
N LYS A 304 52.75 37.80 28.08
CA LYS A 304 51.87 38.94 28.42
C LYS A 304 52.64 40.23 28.71
N ASP A 305 53.70 40.48 27.95
CA ASP A 305 54.59 41.61 28.17
C ASP A 305 54.32 42.73 27.15
N VAL A 306 53.67 43.80 27.63
CA VAL A 306 53.28 44.97 26.83
C VAL A 306 54.49 45.81 26.41
N GLU A 307 55.59 45.79 27.16
CA GLU A 307 56.81 46.54 26.83
C GLU A 307 57.63 45.84 25.75
N MET A 308 57.66 44.51 25.81
CA MET A 308 58.24 43.68 24.74
C MET A 308 57.47 43.86 23.43
N LEU A 309 56.13 43.87 23.48
CA LEU A 309 55.28 44.06 22.29
C LEU A 309 55.57 45.41 21.60
N LYS A 310 55.68 46.50 22.36
CA LYS A 310 56.04 47.83 21.82
C LYS A 310 57.43 47.84 21.19
N THR A 311 58.39 47.16 21.81
CA THR A 311 59.77 47.08 21.31
C THR A 311 59.84 46.31 19.99
N VAL A 312 59.11 45.20 19.88
CA VAL A 312 59.01 44.40 18.66
C VAL A 312 58.28 45.17 17.55
N LEU A 313 57.21 45.90 17.87
CA LEU A 313 56.49 46.75 16.91
C LEU A 313 57.33 47.91 16.38
N CYS A 314 58.16 48.55 17.22
CA CYS A 314 59.08 49.60 16.78
C CYS A 314 60.24 49.08 15.91
N GLY A 315 60.55 47.78 15.97
CA GLY A 315 61.60 47.14 15.16
C GLY A 315 61.12 46.60 13.81
N MET A 316 59.81 46.54 13.56
CA MET A 316 59.21 46.05 12.32
C MET A 316 58.91 47.21 11.33
N ASP A 317 58.68 46.87 10.06
CA ASP A 317 58.19 47.85 9.09
C ASP A 317 56.81 48.39 9.56
N PRO A 318 56.59 49.71 9.54
CA PRO A 318 55.34 50.32 9.98
C PRO A 318 54.08 49.70 9.36
N LYS A 319 54.16 49.22 8.11
CA LYS A 319 53.01 48.60 7.42
C LYS A 319 52.69 47.21 7.92
N ASP A 320 53.71 46.43 8.27
CA ASP A 320 53.55 45.06 8.77
C ASP A 320 53.08 45.09 10.24
N ALA A 321 53.58 46.05 11.02
CA ALA A 321 53.13 46.29 12.39
C ALA A 321 51.63 46.66 12.45
N GLU A 322 51.17 47.56 11.58
CA GLU A 322 49.76 47.93 11.47
C GLU A 322 48.88 46.76 11.02
N TYR A 323 49.35 45.96 10.05
CA TYR A 323 48.65 44.77 9.57
C TYR A 323 48.45 43.72 10.66
N HIS A 324 49.49 43.38 11.43
CA HIS A 324 49.39 42.39 12.50
C HIS A 324 48.63 42.92 13.73
N MET A 325 48.79 44.20 14.09
CA MET A 325 48.06 44.81 15.21
C MET A 325 46.55 44.86 14.94
N LYS A 326 46.15 45.29 13.75
CA LYS A 326 44.74 45.32 13.35
C LYS A 326 44.10 43.94 13.44
N ARG A 327 44.81 42.89 13.01
CA ARG A 327 44.36 41.50 13.13
C ARG A 327 44.26 41.03 14.58
N CYS A 328 45.16 41.48 15.46
CA CYS A 328 45.09 41.17 16.90
C CYS A 328 43.88 41.83 17.58
N VAL A 329 43.52 43.04 17.15
CA VAL A 329 42.31 43.73 17.62
C VAL A 329 41.04 43.06 17.07
N ASP A 330 41.01 42.79 15.76
CA ASP A 330 39.87 42.18 15.06
C ASP A 330 39.60 40.74 15.52
N SER A 331 40.61 40.01 15.99
CA SER A 331 40.45 38.68 16.60
C SER A 331 40.23 38.72 18.12
N GLY A 332 40.31 39.88 18.76
CA GLY A 332 40.15 40.02 20.21
C GLY A 332 41.35 39.56 21.05
N LEU A 333 42.49 39.25 20.43
CA LEU A 333 43.78 38.99 21.10
C LEU A 333 44.32 40.23 21.84
N TRP A 334 43.97 41.43 21.37
CA TRP A 334 44.34 42.71 21.96
C TRP A 334 43.14 43.63 22.07
N VAL A 335 42.85 44.14 23.27
CA VAL A 335 41.78 45.12 23.49
C VAL A 335 42.42 46.50 23.63
N ASP A 336 42.18 47.38 22.66
CA ASP A 336 42.62 48.76 22.75
C ASP A 336 41.82 49.48 23.86
N ASN A 337 42.51 49.93 24.90
CA ASN A 337 41.95 50.67 26.04
C ASN A 337 41.42 52.08 25.68
N VAL A 338 41.14 52.36 24.40
CA VAL A 338 40.81 53.70 23.89
C VAL A 338 39.30 53.96 23.90
N ASN A 339 38.44 52.94 23.99
CA ASN A 339 36.98 53.10 24.11
C ASN A 339 36.46 52.62 25.48
N LYS A 340 36.85 53.32 26.55
CA LYS A 340 36.05 53.34 27.78
C LYS A 340 35.10 54.53 27.71
N GLU A 341 33.91 54.33 27.16
CA GLU A 341 32.66 55.06 27.44
C GLU A 341 31.57 54.49 26.50
N GLU A 342 30.39 54.16 27.04
CA GLU A 342 29.27 53.36 26.48
C GLU A 342 29.51 51.83 26.58
N ASP A 343 28.95 51.05 27.51
CA ASP A 343 27.72 51.16 28.29
C ASP A 343 27.94 50.84 29.77
N GLY A 344 27.29 51.63 30.62
CA GLY A 344 27.18 51.37 32.05
C GLY A 344 25.98 50.48 32.38
N GLU A 345 26.16 49.72 33.46
CA GLU A 345 25.15 49.27 34.42
C GLU A 345 24.06 48.28 33.93
N GLU A 346 24.24 47.00 34.29
CA GLU A 346 23.21 46.33 35.08
C GLU A 346 23.83 45.62 36.30
N GLU A 347 23.29 46.00 37.44
CA GLU A 347 23.74 45.69 38.80
C GLU A 347 23.70 44.20 39.13
N GLY A 348 24.76 43.74 39.80
CA GLY A 348 24.71 42.53 40.60
C GLY A 348 23.83 42.74 41.83
N LYS A 349 22.71 42.01 41.91
CA LYS A 349 22.00 41.74 43.16
C LYS A 349 22.46 40.40 43.73
N GLU A 350 23.31 40.46 44.75
CA GLU A 350 23.48 39.38 45.72
C GLU A 350 22.15 39.13 46.45
N THR A 351 21.69 37.88 46.45
CA THR A 351 20.90 37.36 47.58
C THR A 351 21.50 36.02 48.01
N THR A 352 21.96 36.03 49.26
CA THR A 352 22.43 34.91 50.06
C THR A 352 21.36 33.83 50.24
N GLY A 353 21.74 32.55 50.20
CA GLY A 353 20.88 31.45 50.64
C GLY A 353 21.63 30.11 50.71
N SER A 354 21.98 29.69 51.93
CA SER A 354 22.59 28.39 52.27
C SER A 354 21.79 27.17 51.78
N PRO A 355 22.44 26.00 51.63
CA PRO A 355 21.78 24.77 51.20
C PRO A 355 21.09 24.07 52.39
N ALA A 356 19.80 23.75 52.23
CA ALA A 356 19.05 22.88 53.13
C ALA A 356 18.74 21.53 52.43
N GLN A 357 19.05 20.43 53.13
CA GLN A 357 18.74 19.05 52.76
C GLN A 357 17.23 18.80 52.60
N PRO A 358 16.81 17.83 51.77
CA PRO A 358 15.55 17.13 51.95
C PRO A 358 15.77 15.78 52.65
N GLY A 359 15.15 15.63 53.82
CA GLY A 359 14.95 14.35 54.51
C GLY A 359 13.83 13.52 53.86
N GLN A 360 13.90 12.21 54.14
CA GLN A 360 12.95 11.16 53.78
C GLN A 360 11.53 11.39 54.32
N PRO A 361 10.52 10.70 53.76
CA PRO A 361 9.32 10.32 54.50
C PRO A 361 9.34 8.83 54.87
N THR A 362 9.15 8.54 56.16
CA THR A 362 8.59 7.28 56.66
C THR A 362 7.37 7.63 57.50
N GLU A 363 6.18 7.33 56.98
CA GLU A 363 5.16 6.46 57.58
C GLU A 363 4.09 6.12 56.53
#